data_AF-A0AAW4WII9-F1
#
_entry.id   AF-A0AAW4WII9-F1
#
_cell.length_a   1.000
_cell.length_b   1.000
_cell.length_c   1.000
_cell.angle_alpha   90.00
_cell.angle_beta   90.00
_cell.angle_gamma   90.00
#
_symmetry.space_group_name_H-M   'P 1'
#
loop_
_entity.id
_entity.type
_entity.pdbx_description
1 polymer ?
#
loop_
_entity_poly.entity_id
_entity_poly.type
_entity_poly.pdbx_seq_one_letter_code
_entity_poly.pdbx_strand_id
1 'polypeptide(L)'
;MAIEKKIYSSWAFKENESEKAHCNREIYKELCEKYKISRYKVENPDDYDIILDRTPGYNHSTYSVIKNNTELSQLELALICDDGNLCFGYTMQGSQFYIFED
;
A
#
# COMPACT_ATOMS: atom_id res chain seq x y z
N MET A 1 -17.86 1.81 -17.27
CA MET A 1 -16.85 1.32 -18.22
C MET A 1 -15.99 0.29 -17.50
N ALA A 2 -15.56 -0.80 -18.15
CA ALA A 2 -14.62 -1.72 -17.52
C ALA A 2 -13.21 -1.10 -17.60
N ILE A 3 -12.62 -0.79 -16.44
CA ILE A 3 -11.23 -0.34 -16.37
C ILE A 3 -10.29 -1.56 -16.32
N GLU A 4 -9.03 -1.36 -16.69
CA GLU A 4 -8.00 -2.41 -16.63
C GLU A 4 -7.72 -2.81 -15.17
N LYS A 5 -7.62 -4.11 -14.87
CA LYS A 5 -7.22 -4.57 -13.53
C LYS A 5 -5.73 -4.31 -13.32
N LYS A 6 -5.41 -3.20 -12.66
CA LYS A 6 -4.06 -2.84 -12.20
C LYS A 6 -4.15 -1.93 -10.98
N ILE A 7 -3.00 -1.71 -10.34
CA ILE A 7 -2.90 -0.74 -9.26
C ILE A 7 -2.89 0.67 -9.85
N TYR A 8 -3.82 1.50 -9.39
CA TYR A 8 -3.91 2.91 -9.72
C TYR A 8 -3.32 3.74 -8.58
N SER A 9 -2.54 4.78 -8.92
CA SER A 9 -1.97 5.74 -7.97
C SER A 9 -2.33 7.17 -8.37
N SER A 10 -2.46 8.06 -7.40
CA SER A 10 -2.83 9.48 -7.60
C SER A 10 -4.06 9.61 -8.49
N TRP A 11 -5.11 8.85 -8.16
CA TRP A 11 -6.36 8.81 -8.92
C TRP A 11 -7.44 9.75 -8.41
N ALA A 12 -7.22 10.40 -7.27
CA ALA A 12 -8.09 11.47 -6.81
C ALA A 12 -8.23 12.56 -7.88
N PHE A 13 -9.44 13.10 -8.01
CA PHE A 13 -9.86 14.12 -8.97
C PHE A 13 -9.74 13.70 -10.44
N LYS A 14 -9.73 12.40 -10.73
CA LYS A 14 -9.74 11.85 -12.10
C LYS A 14 -11.07 11.14 -12.38
N GLU A 15 -11.38 10.90 -13.65
CA GLU A 15 -12.56 10.09 -13.99
C GLU A 15 -12.42 8.65 -13.46
N ASN A 16 -13.56 8.01 -13.17
CA ASN A 16 -13.66 6.62 -12.69
C ASN A 16 -12.97 6.34 -11.33
N GLU A 17 -13.04 7.28 -10.39
CA GLU A 17 -12.47 7.12 -9.04
C GLU A 17 -13.02 5.88 -8.33
N SER A 18 -14.34 5.69 -8.39
CA SER A 18 -15.03 4.56 -7.76
C SER A 18 -14.52 3.21 -8.31
N GLU A 19 -14.36 3.09 -9.62
CA GLU A 19 -13.85 1.88 -10.24
C GLU A 19 -12.38 1.65 -9.90
N LYS A 20 -11.54 2.70 -9.90
CA LYS A 20 -10.12 2.60 -9.52
C LYS A 20 -9.94 2.20 -8.06
N ALA A 21 -10.72 2.81 -7.16
CA ALA A 21 -10.76 2.46 -5.75
C ALA A 21 -11.20 1.01 -5.55
N HIS A 22 -12.18 0.54 -6.33
CA HIS A 22 -12.60 -0.86 -6.30
C HIS A 22 -11.48 -1.80 -6.73
N CYS A 23 -10.85 -1.56 -7.89
CA CYS A 23 -9.75 -2.40 -8.38
C CYS A 23 -8.57 -2.44 -7.40
N ASN A 24 -8.19 -1.30 -6.83
CA ASN A 24 -7.12 -1.25 -5.82
C ASN A 24 -7.46 -2.09 -4.58
N ARG A 25 -8.70 -2.00 -4.08
CA ARG A 25 -9.15 -2.80 -2.93
C ARG A 25 -9.21 -4.29 -3.23
N GLU A 26 -9.58 -4.68 -4.44
CA GLU A 26 -9.56 -6.09 -4.86
C GLU A 26 -8.13 -6.64 -4.89
N ILE A 27 -7.20 -5.93 -5.52
CA ILE A 27 -5.79 -6.33 -5.56
C ILE A 27 -5.20 -6.37 -4.16
N TYR A 28 -5.51 -5.38 -3.32
CA TYR A 28 -5.08 -5.36 -1.92
C TYR A 28 -5.57 -6.58 -1.13
N LYS A 29 -6.85 -6.97 -1.29
CA LYS A 29 -7.39 -8.18 -0.66
C LYS A 29 -6.64 -9.43 -1.13
N GLU A 30 -6.39 -9.56 -2.42
CA GLU A 30 -5.61 -10.69 -2.97
C GLU A 30 -4.20 -10.76 -2.36
N LEU A 31 -3.55 -9.60 -2.14
CA LEU A 31 -2.25 -9.53 -1.46
C LEU A 31 -2.34 -9.93 0.02
N CYS A 32 -3.36 -9.48 0.75
CA CYS A 32 -3.58 -9.84 2.15
C CYS A 32 -3.99 -11.30 2.36
N GLU A 33 -4.62 -11.93 1.37
CA GLU A 33 -4.92 -13.37 1.40
C GLU A 33 -3.67 -14.20 1.09
N LYS A 34 -2.81 -13.72 0.19
CA LYS A 34 -1.59 -14.42 -0.23
C LYS A 34 -0.45 -14.32 0.77
N TYR A 35 -0.34 -13.19 1.46
CA TYR A 35 0.78 -12.89 2.36
C TYR A 35 0.30 -12.53 3.76
N LYS A 36 1.02 -12.99 4.77
CA LYS A 36 0.82 -12.58 6.15
C LYS A 36 1.54 -11.26 6.40
N ILE A 37 0.79 -10.17 6.42
CA ILE A 37 1.30 -8.80 6.46
C ILE A 37 1.05 -8.17 7.83
N SER A 38 2.06 -7.54 8.41
CA SER A 38 1.89 -6.59 9.52
C SER A 38 2.23 -5.17 9.07
N ARG A 39 1.33 -4.23 9.35
CA ARG A 39 1.57 -2.79 9.12
C ARG A 39 2.29 -2.08 10.27
N TYR A 40 2.56 -2.82 11.34
CA TYR A 40 3.24 -2.34 12.55
C TYR A 40 4.37 -3.30 12.93
N LYS A 41 5.34 -2.79 13.70
CA LYS A 41 6.33 -3.64 14.35
C LYS A 41 5.65 -4.70 15.21
N VAL A 42 6.19 -5.91 15.16
CA VAL A 42 5.72 -7.07 15.91
C VAL A 42 6.87 -7.70 16.67
N GLU A 43 6.58 -8.36 17.79
CA GLU A 43 7.59 -9.05 18.61
C GLU A 43 8.11 -10.33 17.93
N ASN A 44 7.25 -11.04 17.19
CA ASN A 44 7.58 -12.30 16.51
C ASN A 44 7.57 -12.09 14.98
N PRO A 45 8.70 -11.66 14.38
CA PRO A 45 8.75 -11.32 12.95
C PRO A 45 8.69 -12.54 12.02
N ASP A 46 8.99 -13.75 12.51
CA ASP A 46 9.02 -14.97 11.70
C ASP A 46 7.63 -15.38 11.19
N ASP A 47 6.60 -14.97 11.90
CA ASP A 47 5.21 -15.25 11.58
C ASP A 47 4.67 -14.47 10.38
N TYR A 48 5.40 -13.48 9.87
CA TYR A 48 4.94 -12.56 8.83
C TYR A 48 5.85 -12.59 7.61
N ASP A 49 5.27 -12.49 6.42
CA ASP A 49 6.00 -12.34 5.16
C ASP A 49 6.48 -10.91 4.96
N ILE A 50 5.66 -9.94 5.39
CA ILE A 50 5.91 -8.50 5.27
C ILE A 50 5.66 -7.84 6.62
N ILE A 51 6.62 -7.02 7.06
CA ILE A 51 6.49 -6.21 8.27
C ILE A 51 6.84 -4.78 7.90
N LEU A 52 5.91 -3.88 8.19
CA LEU A 52 6.08 -2.45 8.02
C LEU A 52 6.08 -1.75 9.37
N ASP A 53 6.66 -0.55 9.40
CA ASP A 53 6.63 0.35 10.55
C ASP A 53 6.06 1.70 10.14
N ARG A 54 4.82 1.96 10.55
CA ARG A 54 4.09 3.19 10.21
C ARG A 54 4.43 4.32 11.18
N THR A 55 4.82 5.47 10.63
CA THR A 55 4.90 6.74 11.35
C THR A 55 3.85 7.71 10.78
N PRO A 56 2.80 8.07 11.54
CA PRO A 56 1.82 9.06 11.10
C PRO A 56 2.42 10.46 11.00
N GLY A 57 1.98 11.22 10.01
CA GLY A 57 2.28 12.63 9.83
C GLY A 57 1.01 13.44 9.53
N TYR A 58 1.18 14.73 9.23
CA TYR A 58 0.09 15.60 8.77
C TYR A 58 -0.10 15.44 7.26
N ASN A 59 -1.27 14.97 6.82
CA ASN A 59 -1.61 14.69 5.41
C ASN A 59 -0.70 13.64 4.75
N HIS A 60 -0.07 12.79 5.55
CA HIS A 60 0.73 11.68 5.07
C HIS A 60 1.04 10.69 6.18
N SER A 61 1.50 9.51 5.79
CA SER A 61 2.21 8.60 6.67
C SER A 61 3.46 8.08 5.99
N THR A 62 4.52 7.86 6.77
CA THR A 62 5.71 7.18 6.30
C THR A 62 5.74 5.73 6.75
N TYR A 63 6.24 4.85 5.89
CA TYR A 63 6.37 3.43 6.19
C TYR A 63 7.79 2.97 5.88
N SER A 64 8.42 2.35 6.88
CA SER A 64 9.67 1.61 6.70
C SER A 64 9.36 0.13 6.48
N VAL A 65 10.01 -0.50 5.50
CA VAL A 65 9.95 -1.96 5.34
C VAL A 65 10.96 -2.60 6.30
N ILE A 66 10.45 -3.28 7.32
CA ILE A 66 11.27 -4.00 8.31
C ILE A 66 11.63 -5.40 7.79
N LYS A 67 10.67 -6.05 7.13
CA LYS A 67 10.83 -7.36 6.51
C LYS A 67 10.01 -7.41 5.23
N ASN A 68 10.59 -7.97 4.18
CA ASN A 68 9.88 -8.31 2.95
C ASN A 68 10.48 -9.59 2.37
N ASN A 69 9.84 -10.72 2.64
CA ASN A 69 10.21 -12.04 2.11
C ASN A 69 9.43 -12.37 0.82
N THR A 70 9.11 -11.36 0.03
CA THR A 70 8.29 -11.49 -1.19
C THR A 70 9.00 -10.83 -2.37
N GLU A 71 8.50 -11.10 -3.57
CA GLU A 71 8.94 -10.43 -4.80
C GLU A 71 8.02 -9.26 -5.19
N LEU A 72 7.26 -8.72 -4.22
CA LEU A 72 6.35 -7.61 -4.49
C LEU A 72 7.11 -6.38 -4.96
N SER A 73 6.55 -5.76 -6.00
CA SER A 73 7.01 -4.49 -6.51
C SER A 73 6.79 -3.36 -5.50
N GLN A 74 7.51 -2.27 -5.71
CA GLN A 74 7.34 -1.06 -4.91
C GLN A 74 5.88 -0.54 -4.95
N LEU A 75 5.19 -0.68 -6.08
CA LEU A 75 3.79 -0.23 -6.22
C LEU A 75 2.83 -1.09 -5.39
N GLU A 76 3.05 -2.40 -5.34
CA GLU A 76 2.28 -3.31 -4.49
C GLU A 76 2.54 -3.06 -3.01
N LEU A 77 3.80 -2.82 -2.62
CA LEU A 77 4.13 -2.43 -1.25
C LEU A 77 3.50 -1.09 -0.86
N ALA A 78 3.48 -0.11 -1.76
CA ALA A 78 2.82 1.17 -1.52
C ALA A 78 1.30 1.00 -1.35
N LEU A 79 0.69 0.10 -2.13
CA LEU A 79 -0.74 -0.22 -2.00
C LEU A 79 -1.05 -0.83 -0.64
N ILE A 80 -0.19 -1.73 -0.15
CA ILE A 80 -0.31 -2.32 1.19
C ILE A 80 -0.14 -1.25 2.28
N CYS A 81 0.82 -0.33 2.11
CA CYS A 81 1.02 0.78 3.05
C CYS A 81 -0.26 1.63 3.18
N ASP A 82 -0.94 1.90 2.06
CA ASP A 82 -2.16 2.73 2.02
C ASP A 82 -3.48 1.94 2.11
N ASP A 83 -3.45 0.72 2.66
CA ASP A 83 -4.67 -0.10 2.91
C ASP A 83 -5.55 -0.30 1.65
N GLY A 84 -4.93 -0.41 0.48
CA GLY A 84 -5.64 -0.56 -0.79
C GLY A 84 -6.21 0.73 -1.38
N ASN A 85 -5.76 1.92 -0.97
CA ASN A 85 -6.29 3.20 -1.45
C ASN A 85 -5.46 3.80 -2.60
N LEU A 86 -4.28 4.36 -2.31
CA LEU A 86 -3.41 5.14 -3.19
C LEU A 86 -4.10 6.30 -3.93
N CYS A 87 -5.14 6.87 -3.33
CA CYS A 87 -5.93 7.94 -3.94
C CYS A 87 -5.11 9.19 -4.25
N PHE A 88 -4.31 9.66 -3.29
CA PHE A 88 -3.37 10.78 -3.48
C PHE A 88 -2.00 10.30 -3.99
N GLY A 89 -1.74 8.99 -3.87
CA GLY A 89 -0.54 8.32 -4.34
C GLY A 89 0.58 8.29 -3.31
N TYR A 90 1.81 8.12 -3.76
CA TYR A 90 2.97 8.02 -2.88
C TYR A 90 4.26 8.50 -3.55
N THR A 91 5.30 8.70 -2.75
CA THR A 91 6.68 8.89 -3.18
C THR A 91 7.65 8.13 -2.28
N MET A 92 8.94 8.12 -2.61
CA MET A 92 9.99 7.59 -1.73
C MET A 92 10.76 8.74 -1.09
N GLN A 93 10.98 8.64 0.21
CA GLN A 93 11.94 9.46 0.94
C GLN A 93 13.08 8.56 1.41
N GLY A 94 14.16 8.51 0.62
CA GLY A 94 15.21 7.52 0.81
C GLY A 94 14.66 6.10 0.64
N SER A 95 14.72 5.29 1.69
CA SER A 95 14.17 3.92 1.72
C SER A 95 12.74 3.83 2.27
N GLN A 96 12.14 4.95 2.65
CA GLN A 96 10.79 4.97 3.23
C GLN A 96 9.74 5.31 2.18
N PHE A 97 8.60 4.63 2.26
CA PHE A 97 7.41 5.00 1.53
C PHE A 97 6.78 6.21 2.20
N TYR A 98 6.46 7.24 1.43
CA TYR A 98 5.72 8.40 1.85
C TYR A 98 4.36 8.36 1.17
N ILE A 99 3.32 7.97 1.91
CA ILE A 99 1.96 7.83 1.43
C ILE A 99 1.22 9.15 1.69
N PHE A 100 0.62 9.73 0.65
CA PHE A 100 -0.17 10.95 0.80
C PHE A 100 -1.58 10.61 1.32
N GLU A 101 -2.01 11.30 2.36
CA GLU A 101 -3.30 11.12 3.05
C GLU A 101 -4.00 12.49 3.12
N ASP A 102 -5.32 12.54 3.34
CA ASP A 102 -6.10 13.76 3.58
C ASP A 102 -6.73 13.69 4.98
#